data_AF-A0A1V1NW78-F1
#
_entry.id   AF-A0A1V1NW78-F1
#
_cell.length_a   1.000
_cell.length_b   1.000
_cell.length_c   1.000
_cell.angle_alpha   90.00
_cell.angle_beta   90.00
_cell.angle_gamma   90.00
#
_symmetry.space_group_name_H-M   'P 1'
#
loop_
_entity.id
_entity.type
_entity.pdbx_description
1 polymer ?
#
loop_
_entity_poly.entity_id
_entity_poly.type
_entity_poly.pdbx_seq_one_letter_code
_entity_poly.pdbx_strand_id
1 'polypeptide(L)'
;MDKQFVIDSFNTHNSWRLFKIIGEFVEGIENLQDIGPAVSIFGSARLNTDSPNYQKAVDIAQRFVNEGFAVITGGGGGIMEAANRGASNADGTSVGLNIKLPMEQIPNDYANLKLEFKYFLSENLCLSSMQWLTLFFLAGLAPLMNYLKL
;
A
#
# COMPACT_ATOMS: atom_id res chain seq x y z
N MET A 1 26.98 -20.44 -35.16
CA MET A 1 25.62 -20.06 -34.72
C MET A 1 25.69 -19.92 -33.22
N ASP A 2 26.13 -18.75 -32.76
CA ASP A 2 26.31 -18.48 -31.35
C ASP A 2 24.95 -18.36 -30.66
N LYS A 3 24.78 -19.12 -29.59
CA LYS A 3 23.64 -19.02 -28.69
C LYS A 3 23.77 -17.68 -27.97
N GLN A 4 23.07 -16.68 -28.48
CA GLN A 4 22.92 -15.39 -27.84
C GLN A 4 22.17 -15.62 -26.52
N PHE A 5 22.89 -15.57 -25.40
CA PHE A 5 22.28 -15.70 -24.08
C PHE A 5 21.38 -14.48 -23.83
N VAL A 6 20.22 -14.71 -23.23
CA VAL A 6 19.14 -13.73 -22.97
C VAL A 6 19.61 -12.49 -22.16
N ILE A 7 20.83 -12.54 -21.62
CA ILE A 7 21.49 -11.49 -20.84
C ILE A 7 22.01 -10.34 -21.73
N ASP A 8 22.23 -10.54 -23.03
CA ASP A 8 22.80 -9.50 -23.91
C ASP A 8 21.77 -8.45 -24.41
N SER A 9 20.52 -8.48 -23.96
CA SER A 9 19.53 -7.42 -24.25
C SER A 9 19.25 -6.47 -23.08
N PHE A 10 20.15 -6.39 -22.10
CA PHE A 10 20.18 -5.26 -21.16
C PHE A 10 20.68 -3.99 -21.88
N ASN A 11 19.78 -3.27 -22.54
CA ASN A 11 20.02 -1.89 -22.96
C ASN A 11 20.55 -1.10 -21.74
N THR A 12 21.64 -0.33 -21.88
CA THR A 12 22.21 0.52 -20.80
C THR A 12 21.18 1.47 -20.18
N HIS A 13 20.15 1.87 -20.94
CA HIS A 13 18.99 2.61 -20.45
C HIS A 13 18.15 1.84 -19.40
N ASN A 14 18.07 0.51 -19.51
CA ASN A 14 17.35 -0.36 -18.58
C ASN A 14 18.14 -0.58 -17.28
N SER A 15 19.48 -0.65 -17.35
CA SER A 15 20.32 -0.80 -16.15
C SER A 15 20.20 0.41 -15.23
N TRP A 16 20.24 1.63 -15.77
CA TRP A 16 20.05 2.85 -14.96
C TRP A 16 18.66 2.93 -14.33
N ARG A 17 17.63 2.46 -15.05
CA ARG A 17 16.27 2.37 -14.51
C ARG A 17 16.19 1.39 -13.33
N LEU A 18 16.89 0.26 -13.39
CA LEU A 18 16.94 -0.69 -12.29
C LEU A 18 17.57 -0.07 -11.04
N PHE A 19 18.69 0.65 -11.18
CA PHE A 19 19.31 1.35 -10.04
C PHE A 19 18.36 2.37 -9.40
N LYS A 20 17.55 3.08 -10.20
CA LYS A 20 16.53 3.99 -9.66
C LYS A 20 15.42 3.27 -8.89
N ILE A 21 14.96 2.13 -9.38
CA ILE A 21 13.95 1.31 -8.68
C ILE A 21 14.51 0.82 -7.34
N ILE A 22 15.75 0.32 -7.34
CA ILE A 22 16.41 -0.15 -6.10
C ILE A 22 16.61 1.01 -5.14
N GLY A 23 17.09 2.17 -5.61
CA GLY A 23 17.28 3.35 -4.77
C GLY A 23 15.98 3.84 -4.13
N GLU A 24 14.91 3.95 -4.92
CA GLU A 24 13.59 4.36 -4.43
C GLU A 24 13.00 3.32 -3.46
N PHE A 25 13.26 2.03 -3.68
CA PHE A 25 12.88 0.98 -2.73
C PHE A 25 13.63 1.12 -1.40
N VAL A 26 14.95 1.32 -1.42
CA VAL A 26 15.76 1.52 -0.21
C VAL A 26 15.27 2.73 0.59
N GLU A 27 15.06 3.85 -0.09
CA GLU A 27 14.49 5.06 0.53
C GLU A 27 13.11 4.78 1.15
N GLY A 28 12.25 4.02 0.47
CA GLY A 28 10.97 3.58 1.01
C GLY A 28 11.10 2.75 2.29
N ILE A 29 12.05 1.81 2.34
CA ILE A 29 12.30 0.97 3.53
C ILE A 29 12.80 1.83 4.70
N GLU A 30 13.75 2.73 4.46
CA GLU A 30 14.30 3.61 5.50
C GLU A 30 13.21 4.49 6.12
N ASN A 31 12.28 5.01 5.32
CA ASN A 31 11.16 5.81 5.83
C ASN A 31 10.13 4.99 6.63
N LEU A 32 10.09 3.67 6.44
CA LEU A 32 9.12 2.78 7.10
C LEU A 32 9.73 1.96 8.25
N GLN A 33 11.03 2.07 8.50
CA GLN A 33 11.74 1.21 9.45
C GLN A 33 11.20 1.30 10.90
N ASP A 34 10.66 2.45 11.28
CA ASP A 34 10.26 2.76 12.66
C ASP A 34 8.75 2.66 12.92
N ILE A 35 7.95 2.24 11.93
CA ILE A 35 6.48 2.21 12.05
C ILE A 35 5.95 1.04 12.90
N GLY A 36 6.81 0.08 13.26
CA GLY A 36 6.42 -1.11 14.00
C GLY A 36 5.66 -2.15 13.16
N PRO A 37 4.90 -3.06 13.79
CA PRO A 37 4.13 -4.06 13.06
C PRO A 37 3.01 -3.38 12.25
N ALA A 38 2.84 -3.79 11.00
CA ALA A 38 1.85 -3.18 10.12
C ALA A 38 0.96 -4.20 9.37
N VAL A 39 -0.24 -3.75 9.00
CA VAL A 39 -1.19 -4.44 8.13
C VAL A 39 -1.37 -3.65 6.84
N SER A 40 -1.33 -4.33 5.70
CA SER A 40 -1.63 -3.69 4.41
C SER A 40 -3.09 -3.96 4.02
N ILE A 41 -3.83 -2.90 3.67
CA ILE A 41 -5.24 -3.00 3.25
C ILE A 41 -5.40 -2.55 1.80
N PHE A 42 -5.90 -3.47 0.97
CA PHE A 42 -6.20 -3.25 -0.46
C PHE A 42 -7.68 -3.26 -0.73
N GLY A 43 -8.09 -2.49 -1.73
CA GLY A 43 -9.45 -2.55 -2.25
C GLY A 43 -9.67 -1.56 -3.39
N SER A 44 -10.92 -1.46 -3.83
CA SER A 44 -11.29 -0.55 -4.91
C SER A 44 -11.04 0.91 -4.52
N ALA A 45 -10.34 1.64 -5.39
CA ALA A 45 -10.10 3.08 -5.29
C ALA A 45 -11.35 3.94 -5.57
N ARG A 46 -12.47 3.32 -6.00
CA ARG A 46 -13.66 4.01 -6.52
C ARG A 46 -14.90 3.84 -5.64
N LEU A 47 -14.77 3.15 -4.51
CA LEU A 47 -15.88 2.94 -3.58
C LEU A 47 -16.28 4.26 -2.93
N ASN A 48 -17.58 4.49 -2.79
CA ASN A 48 -18.11 5.66 -2.08
C ASN A 48 -18.09 5.44 -0.56
N THR A 49 -18.13 6.54 0.18
CA THR A 49 -18.17 6.57 1.65
C THR A 49 -19.38 5.87 2.24
N ASP A 50 -20.50 5.87 1.51
CA ASP A 50 -21.76 5.24 1.96
C ASP A 50 -21.78 3.72 1.75
N SER A 51 -20.76 3.16 1.09
CA SER A 51 -20.68 1.72 0.89
C SER A 51 -20.50 1.00 2.22
N PRO A 52 -21.23 -0.11 2.47
CA PRO A 52 -20.97 -0.98 3.62
C PRO A 52 -19.51 -1.46 3.70
N ASN A 53 -18.85 -1.63 2.56
CA ASN A 53 -17.44 -2.04 2.52
C ASN A 53 -16.49 -0.91 2.93
N TYR A 54 -16.84 0.34 2.64
CA TYR A 54 -16.07 1.49 3.09
C TYR A 54 -16.11 1.57 4.62
N GLN A 55 -17.30 1.54 5.22
CA GLN A 55 -17.45 1.59 6.68
C GLN A 55 -16.75 0.41 7.37
N LYS A 56 -16.87 -0.80 6.82
CA LYS A 56 -16.12 -1.96 7.32
C LYS A 56 -14.61 -1.76 7.27
N ALA A 57 -14.08 -1.13 6.22
CA ALA A 57 -12.64 -0.85 6.13
C ALA A 57 -12.18 0.16 7.18
N VAL A 58 -12.99 1.19 7.47
CA VAL A 58 -12.75 2.13 8.58
C VAL A 58 -12.70 1.37 9.91
N ASP A 59 -13.73 0.59 10.21
CA ASP A 59 -13.84 -0.15 11.48
C ASP A 59 -12.70 -1.15 11.68
N ILE A 60 -12.32 -1.87 10.62
CA ILE A 60 -11.24 -2.85 10.67
C ILE A 60 -9.90 -2.17 10.89
N ALA A 61 -9.62 -1.07 10.18
CA ALA A 61 -8.37 -0.33 10.36
C ALA A 61 -8.25 0.23 11.79
N GLN A 62 -9.34 0.76 12.35
CA GLN A 62 -9.40 1.22 13.73
C GLN A 62 -9.06 0.09 14.73
N ARG A 63 -9.60 -1.12 14.53
CA ARG A 63 -9.30 -2.29 15.37
C ARG A 63 -7.81 -2.66 15.32
N PHE A 64 -7.21 -2.66 14.13
CA PHE A 64 -5.78 -2.93 14.00
C PHE A 64 -4.93 -1.92 14.75
N VAL A 65 -5.24 -0.62 14.66
CA VAL A 65 -4.53 0.40 15.43
C VAL A 65 -4.67 0.18 16.92
N ASN A 66 -5.88 -0.14 17.40
CA ASN A 66 -6.10 -0.41 18.83
C ASN A 66 -5.28 -1.60 19.35
N GLU A 67 -4.95 -2.56 18.47
CA GLU A 67 -4.07 -3.70 18.77
C GLU A 67 -2.57 -3.40 18.53
N GLY A 68 -2.22 -2.14 18.22
CA GLY A 68 -0.84 -1.67 18.06
C GLY A 68 -0.26 -1.84 16.67
N PHE A 69 -1.08 -2.08 15.64
CA PHE A 69 -0.63 -2.18 14.26
C PHE A 69 -0.72 -0.85 13.52
N ALA A 70 0.31 -0.52 12.73
CA ALA A 70 0.21 0.50 11.69
C ALA A 70 -0.64 -0.01 10.52
N VAL A 71 -1.29 0.91 9.79
CA VAL A 71 -2.07 0.58 8.59
C VAL A 71 -1.38 1.17 7.37
N ILE A 72 -1.13 0.33 6.36
CA ILE A 72 -0.49 0.71 5.10
C ILE A 72 -1.46 0.52 3.94
N THR A 73 -1.52 1.50 3.03
CA THR A 73 -2.33 1.44 1.81
C THR A 73 -1.57 2.05 0.63
N GLY A 74 -2.13 1.96 -0.58
CA GLY A 74 -1.64 2.68 -1.76
C GLY A 74 -2.01 4.17 -1.83
N GLY A 75 -2.54 4.75 -0.74
CA GLY A 75 -2.76 6.20 -0.58
C GLY A 75 -3.90 6.82 -1.41
N GLY A 76 -4.64 6.04 -2.21
CA GLY A 76 -5.75 6.53 -3.03
C GLY A 76 -7.09 6.68 -2.30
N GLY A 77 -8.13 6.91 -3.10
CA GLY A 77 -9.53 6.97 -2.64
C GLY A 77 -10.15 5.61 -2.29
N GLY A 78 -11.45 5.60 -2.01
CA GLY A 78 -12.23 4.39 -1.77
C GLY A 78 -11.78 3.62 -0.53
N ILE A 79 -11.49 2.32 -0.66
CA ILE A 79 -11.10 1.49 0.49
C ILE A 79 -9.76 1.92 1.09
N MET A 80 -8.83 2.39 0.27
CA MET A 80 -7.53 2.86 0.77
C MET A 80 -7.71 4.08 1.67
N GLU A 81 -8.51 5.05 1.22
CA GLU A 81 -8.92 6.19 2.04
C GLU A 81 -9.65 5.75 3.30
N ALA A 82 -10.61 4.83 3.21
CA ALA A 82 -11.35 4.31 4.35
C ALA A 82 -10.42 3.71 5.42
N ALA A 83 -9.45 2.90 4.99
CA ALA A 83 -8.47 2.29 5.87
C ALA A 83 -7.56 3.35 6.51
N ASN A 84 -7.04 4.31 5.73
CA ASN A 84 -6.24 5.40 6.28
C ASN A 84 -7.05 6.26 7.26
N ARG A 85 -8.33 6.49 6.98
CA ARG A 85 -9.26 7.22 7.84
C ARG A 85 -9.47 6.52 9.17
N GLY A 86 -9.76 5.21 9.15
CA GLY A 86 -9.92 4.42 10.37
C GLY A 86 -8.65 4.44 11.22
N ALA A 87 -7.48 4.31 10.59
CA ALA A 87 -6.21 4.34 11.31
C ALA A 87 -5.90 5.72 11.93
N SER A 88 -6.20 6.81 11.23
CA SER A 88 -5.92 8.16 11.72
C SER A 88 -6.93 8.64 12.75
N ASN A 89 -8.20 8.24 12.64
CA ASN A 89 -9.20 8.49 13.68
C ASN A 89 -8.87 7.76 15.00
N ALA A 90 -8.04 6.72 14.92
CA ALA A 90 -7.53 5.94 16.04
C ALA A 90 -6.26 6.52 16.68
N ASP A 91 -5.79 7.68 16.21
CA ASP A 91 -4.47 8.24 16.55
C ASP A 91 -3.29 7.30 16.25
N GLY A 92 -3.45 6.40 15.27
CA GLY A 92 -2.43 5.43 14.86
C GLY A 92 -1.59 5.84 13.66
N THR A 93 -0.58 5.03 13.35
CA THR A 93 0.25 5.21 12.15
C THR A 93 -0.53 4.80 10.90
N SER A 94 -0.69 5.73 9.96
CA SER A 94 -1.52 5.61 8.76
C SER A 94 -0.70 5.99 7.54
N VAL A 95 -0.23 4.97 6.81
CA VAL A 95 0.71 5.11 5.71
C VAL A 95 -0.02 5.08 4.37
N GLY A 96 0.33 6.00 3.47
CA GLY A 96 -0.09 6.01 2.07
C GLY A 96 1.11 5.96 1.14
N LEU A 97 1.28 4.84 0.43
CA LEU A 97 2.31 4.65 -0.59
C LEU A 97 1.74 5.06 -1.96
N ASN A 98 1.85 6.34 -2.28
CA ASN A 98 1.29 6.88 -3.52
C ASN A 98 2.21 6.58 -4.70
N ILE A 99 1.61 6.29 -5.85
CA ILE A 99 2.34 6.17 -7.11
C ILE A 99 2.00 7.33 -8.05
N LYS A 100 3.03 7.89 -8.68
CA LYS A 100 2.86 8.92 -9.70
C LYS A 100 2.31 8.31 -11.00
N LEU A 101 0.99 8.40 -11.18
CA LEU A 101 0.29 7.97 -12.38
C LEU A 101 0.17 9.13 -13.40
N PRO A 102 0.04 8.83 -14.72
CA PRO A 102 -0.21 9.85 -15.75
C PRO A 102 -1.53 10.59 -15.55
N MET A 103 -2.51 9.94 -14.92
CA MET A 103 -3.74 10.54 -14.41
C MET A 103 -3.55 10.70 -12.91
N GLU A 104 -3.66 11.92 -12.40
CA GLU A 104 -3.34 12.23 -11.01
C GLU A 104 -4.23 11.42 -10.03
N GLN A 105 -3.60 10.53 -9.27
CA GLN A 105 -4.21 9.93 -8.09
C GLN A 105 -3.97 10.91 -6.95
N ILE A 106 -5.04 11.55 -6.47
CA ILE A 106 -4.98 12.48 -5.35
C ILE A 106 -4.71 11.65 -4.09
N PRO A 107 -3.59 11.88 -3.37
CA PRO A 107 -3.34 11.25 -2.09
C PRO A 107 -4.44 11.60 -1.11
N ASN A 108 -4.98 10.63 -0.39
CA ASN A 108 -6.00 10.90 0.59
C ASN A 108 -5.46 11.73 1.77
N ASP A 109 -6.34 12.48 2.43
CA ASP A 109 -5.97 13.39 3.53
C ASP A 109 -5.73 12.67 4.86
N TYR A 110 -6.10 11.40 4.95
CA TYR A 110 -6.04 10.64 6.19
C TYR A 110 -4.68 9.98 6.41
N ALA A 111 -3.89 9.70 5.37
CA ALA A 111 -2.53 9.20 5.57
C ALA A 111 -1.67 10.27 6.27
N ASN A 112 -1.09 9.93 7.42
CA ASN A 112 -0.18 10.80 8.18
C ASN A 112 1.28 10.63 7.76
N LEU A 113 1.64 9.47 7.21
CA LEU A 113 2.90 9.24 6.52
C LEU A 113 2.63 8.98 5.04
N LYS A 114 3.06 9.90 4.18
CA LYS A 114 2.86 9.82 2.73
C LYS A 114 4.21 9.62 2.05
N LEU A 115 4.36 8.51 1.34
CA LEU A 115 5.51 8.25 0.49
C LEU A 115 5.06 8.32 -0.96
N GLU A 116 5.90 8.90 -1.82
CA GLU A 116 5.64 8.99 -3.25
C GLU A 116 6.65 8.16 -4.02
N PHE A 117 6.14 7.27 -4.86
CA PHE A 117 6.92 6.40 -5.73
C PHE A 117 6.70 6.79 -7.18
N LYS A 118 7.79 6.82 -7.94
CA LYS A 118 7.79 6.96 -9.40
C LYS A 118 7.65 5.61 -10.10
N TYR A 119 8.14 4.53 -9.49
CA TYR A 119 8.08 3.21 -10.07
C TYR A 119 7.16 2.29 -9.27
N PHE A 120 6.17 1.72 -9.96
CA PHE A 120 5.23 0.75 -9.37
C PHE A 120 5.93 -0.44 -8.69
N LEU A 121 7.07 -0.88 -9.24
CA LEU A 121 7.81 -2.00 -8.65
C LEU A 121 8.36 -1.64 -7.27
N SER A 122 8.88 -0.43 -7.07
CA SER A 122 9.41 0.01 -5.77
C SER A 122 8.30 0.09 -4.72
N GLU A 123 7.16 0.69 -5.08
CA GLU A 123 5.97 0.81 -4.23
C GLU A 123 5.49 -0.57 -3.79
N ASN A 124 5.24 -1.46 -4.75
CA ASN A 124 4.71 -2.79 -4.46
C ASN A 124 5.70 -3.66 -3.65
N LEU A 125 7.00 -3.50 -3.85
CA LEU A 125 8.01 -4.17 -3.02
C LEU A 125 7.97 -3.66 -1.58
N CYS A 126 7.87 -2.34 -1.40
CA CYS A 126 7.83 -1.70 -0.09
C CYS A 126 6.59 -2.16 0.70
N LEU A 127 5.44 -2.08 0.04
CA LEU A 127 4.15 -2.56 0.49
C LEU A 127 4.16 -4.05 0.90
N SER A 128 4.90 -4.88 0.16
CA SER A 128 5.03 -6.31 0.42
C SER A 128 5.98 -6.63 1.58
N SER A 129 6.98 -5.77 1.82
CA SER A 129 8.03 -5.99 2.81
C SER A 129 7.64 -5.63 4.25
N MET A 130 6.64 -4.76 4.42
CA MET A 130 6.31 -4.15 5.72
C MET A 130 5.14 -4.83 6.45
N GLN A 131 4.56 -5.88 5.87
CA GLN A 131 3.27 -6.43 6.31
C GLN A 131 3.41 -7.73 7.08
N TRP A 132 2.74 -7.79 8.22
CA TRP A 132 2.49 -9.03 8.98
C TRP A 132 1.24 -9.75 8.49
N LEU A 133 0.28 -8.98 7.95
CA LEU A 133 -0.97 -9.47 7.39
C LEU A 133 -1.40 -8.58 6.22
N THR A 134 -2.00 -9.19 5.20
CA THR A 134 -2.58 -8.48 4.06
C THR A 134 -4.08 -8.74 4.00
N LEU A 135 -4.87 -7.68 3.87
CA LEU A 135 -6.31 -7.76 3.68
C LEU A 135 -6.73 -7.24 2.31
N PHE A 136 -7.50 -8.06 1.60
CA PHE A 136 -8.09 -7.69 0.32
C PHE A 136 -9.60 -7.51 0.45
N PHE A 137 -10.08 -6.28 0.28
CA PHE A 137 -11.48 -5.96 0.05
C PHE A 137 -11.81 -6.15 -1.43
N LEU A 138 -11.88 -7.41 -1.86
CA LEU A 138 -12.45 -7.76 -3.16
C LEU A 138 -13.96 -7.63 -3.07
N ALA A 139 -14.58 -6.97 -4.07
CA ALA A 139 -16.02 -6.96 -4.23
C ALA A 139 -16.52 -8.41 -4.40
N GLY A 140 -16.90 -9.05 -3.28
CA GLY A 140 -17.36 -10.46 -3.25
C GLY A 140 -16.76 -11.35 -2.14
N LEU A 141 -15.71 -10.94 -1.42
CA LEU A 141 -15.06 -11.78 -0.38
C LEU A 141 -15.52 -11.50 1.07
N ALA A 142 -16.76 -11.03 1.25
CA ALA A 142 -17.39 -10.93 2.57
C ALA A 142 -17.27 -12.19 3.48
N PRO A 143 -17.20 -13.44 2.96
CA PRO A 143 -17.19 -14.62 3.83
C PRO A 143 -15.87 -14.87 4.58
N LEU A 144 -14.71 -14.46 4.07
CA LEU A 144 -13.42 -14.74 4.73
C LEU A 144 -13.18 -13.82 5.94
N MET A 145 -13.81 -12.63 5.93
CA MET A 145 -13.66 -11.61 6.97
C MET A 145 -14.31 -12.00 8.32
N ASN A 146 -15.31 -12.89 8.30
CA ASN A 146 -15.95 -13.41 9.53
C ASN A 146 -15.09 -14.43 10.31
N TYR A 147 -13.99 -14.91 9.74
CA TYR A 147 -13.10 -15.89 10.39
C TYR A 147 -12.00 -15.25 11.24
N LEU A 148 -11.63 -14.00 10.95
CA LEU A 148 -10.74 -13.23 11.80
C LEU A 148 -11.59 -12.61 12.92
N LYS A 149 -11.73 -13.35 14.02
CA LYS A 149 -12.30 -12.85 15.28
C LYS A 149 -11.36 -11.80 15.89
N LEU A 150 -11.28 -10.62 15.29
CA LEU A 150 -10.76 -9.39 15.88
C LEU A 150 -11.93 -8.59 16.47
#